data_AF-A0AAJ1JFT6-F1
#
_entry.id   AF-A0AAJ1JFT6-F1
#
_cell.length_a   1.000
_cell.length_b   1.000
_cell.length_c   1.000
_cell.angle_alpha   90.00
_cell.angle_beta   90.00
_cell.angle_gamma   90.00
#
_symmetry.space_group_name_H-M   'P 1'
#
loop_
_entity.id
_entity.type
_entity.pdbx_description
1 polymer ?
#
loop_
_entity_poly.entity_id
_entity_poly.type
_entity_poly.pdbx_seq_one_letter_code
_entity_poly.pdbx_strand_id
1 'polypeptide(L)'
;MNKQELEHALADAHKLLAQYESELAAANAELMDEYRRDAEREPGSGRQEQARDEHQEKLRRAVHQCEQKVSSQKGVIANLEQQLAALN
;
A
#
# COMPACT_ATOMS: atom_id res chain seq x y z
N MET A 1 17.06 16.31 -16.57
CA MET A 1 15.74 16.45 -17.23
C MET A 1 15.45 17.92 -17.42
N ASN A 2 14.80 18.27 -18.53
CA ASN A 2 14.23 19.60 -18.70
C ASN A 2 12.88 19.70 -17.96
N LYS A 3 12.31 20.91 -17.89
CA LYS A 3 11.04 21.18 -17.20
C LYS A 3 9.90 20.27 -17.68
N GLN A 4 9.75 20.11 -18.99
CA GLN A 4 8.68 19.31 -19.60
C GLN A 4 8.82 17.81 -19.26
N GLU A 5 10.05 17.29 -19.24
CA GLU A 5 10.33 15.91 -18.82
C GLU A 5 9.98 15.68 -17.34
N LEU A 6 10.26 16.66 -16.46
CA LEU A 6 9.91 16.59 -15.04
C LEU A 6 8.39 16.62 -14.81
N GLU A 7 7.67 17.48 -15.53
CA GLU A 7 6.21 17.55 -15.46
C GLU A 7 5.57 16.22 -15.91
N HIS A 8 6.11 15.59 -16.96
CA HIS A 8 5.63 14.28 -17.42
C HIS A 8 5.92 13.17 -16.40
N ALA A 9 7.15 13.11 -15.88
CA ALA A 9 7.53 12.15 -14.85
C ALA A 9 6.69 12.30 -13.57
N LEU A 10 6.38 13.53 -13.17
CA LEU A 10 5.52 13.82 -12.01
C LEU A 10 4.09 13.33 -12.26
N ALA A 11 3.54 13.55 -13.45
CA ALA A 11 2.20 13.07 -13.81
C ALA A 11 2.12 11.53 -13.76
N ASP A 12 3.13 10.82 -14.27
CA ASP A 12 3.16 9.36 -14.19
C ASP A 12 3.40 8.86 -12.77
N ALA A 13 4.23 9.56 -11.98
CA ALA A 13 4.42 9.26 -10.57
C ALA A 13 3.11 9.38 -9.77
N HIS A 14 2.26 10.36 -10.07
CA HIS A 14 0.92 10.51 -9.46
C HIS A 14 -0.03 9.39 -9.85
N LYS A 15 -0.03 8.95 -11.12
CA LYS A 15 -0.84 7.80 -11.55
C LYS A 15 -0.43 6.52 -10.81
N LEU A 16 0.88 6.30 -10.68
CA LEU A 16 1.41 5.15 -9.96
C LEU A 16 1.08 5.21 -8.46
N LEU A 17 1.14 6.39 -7.85
CA LEU A 17 0.70 6.59 -6.46
C LEU A 17 -0.77 6.19 -6.29
N ALA A 18 -1.66 6.66 -7.18
CA ALA A 18 -3.08 6.31 -7.12
C ALA A 18 -3.31 4.80 -7.24
N GLN A 19 -2.52 4.11 -8.08
CA GLN A 19 -2.55 2.65 -8.14
C GLN A 19 -2.15 2.00 -6.81
N TYR A 20 -1.04 2.42 -6.21
CA TYR A 20 -0.60 1.86 -4.92
C TYR A 20 -1.57 2.16 -3.77
N GLU A 21 -2.21 3.34 -3.78
CA GLU A 21 -3.26 3.67 -2.81
C GLU A 21 -4.49 2.78 -2.99
N SER A 22 -4.86 2.45 -4.24
CA SER A 22 -5.91 1.47 -4.51
C SER A 22 -5.54 0.05 -4.05
N GLU A 23 -4.28 -0.39 -4.28
CA GLU A 23 -3.78 -1.68 -3.78
C GLU A 23 -3.82 -1.75 -2.26
N LEU A 24 -3.40 -0.67 -1.58
CA LEU A 24 -3.45 -0.56 -0.13
C LEU A 24 -4.89 -0.62 0.41
N ALA A 25 -5.83 0.06 -0.25
CA ALA A 25 -7.23 0.00 0.12
C ALA A 25 -7.81 -1.42 0.00
N ALA A 26 -7.45 -2.15 -1.06
CA ALA A 26 -7.86 -3.54 -1.25
C ALA A 26 -7.27 -4.47 -0.18
N ALA A 27 -5.97 -4.36 0.11
CA ALA A 27 -5.32 -5.17 1.14
C ALA A 27 -5.90 -4.90 2.55
N ASN A 28 -6.20 -3.64 2.86
CA ASN A 28 -6.87 -3.28 4.12
C ASN A 28 -8.29 -3.84 4.19
N ALA A 29 -9.05 -3.79 3.10
CA ALA A 29 -10.40 -4.36 3.06
C ALA A 29 -10.37 -5.88 3.32
N GLU A 30 -9.41 -6.60 2.74
CA GLU A 30 -9.23 -8.04 2.97
C GLU A 30 -8.87 -8.36 4.43
N LEU A 31 -7.92 -7.61 5.02
CA LEU A 31 -7.56 -7.78 6.44
C LEU A 31 -8.75 -7.50 7.37
N MET A 32 -9.51 -6.45 7.11
CA MET A 32 -10.68 -6.09 7.92
C MET A 32 -11.81 -7.10 7.77
N ASP A 33 -12.01 -7.68 6.57
CA ASP A 33 -12.96 -8.77 6.40
C ASP A 33 -12.55 -10.02 7.19
N GLU A 34 -11.26 -10.36 7.23
CA GLU A 34 -10.79 -11.49 8.05
C GLU A 34 -11.01 -11.23 9.55
N TYR A 35 -10.69 -10.04 10.05
CA TYR A 35 -10.97 -9.69 11.45
C TYR A 35 -12.47 -9.74 11.77
N ARG A 36 -13.33 -9.32 10.85
CA ARG A 36 -14.78 -9.43 11.01
C ARG A 36 -15.24 -10.89 11.06
N ARG A 37 -14.71 -11.74 10.16
CA ARG A 37 -15.01 -13.19 10.16
C ARG A 37 -14.55 -13.86 11.45
N ASP A 38 -13.37 -13.51 11.94
CA ASP A 38 -12.82 -14.09 13.17
C ASP A 38 -13.55 -13.65 14.44
N ALA A 39 -14.13 -12.44 14.47
CA ALA A 39 -14.97 -12.00 15.58
C ALA A 39 -16.25 -12.85 15.76
N GLU A 40 -16.75 -13.46 14.68
CA GLU A 40 -17.94 -14.32 14.68
C GLU A 40 -17.59 -15.81 14.76
N ARG A 41 -16.30 -16.17 14.65
CA ARG A 41 -15.85 -17.56 14.52
C ARG A 41 -15.71 -18.23 15.88
N GLU A 42 -16.23 -19.44 16.01
CA GLU A 42 -16.00 -20.26 17.20
C GLU A 42 -14.53 -20.72 17.31
N PRO A 43 -14.07 -21.04 18.54
CA PRO A 43 -12.77 -21.64 18.76
C PRO A 43 -12.60 -22.93 17.96
N GLY A 44 -11.43 -23.07 17.35
CA GLY A 44 -11.05 -24.25 16.58
C GLY A 44 -10.06 -25.12 17.34
N SER A 45 -9.69 -26.23 16.71
CA SER A 45 -8.52 -27.00 17.12
C SER A 45 -7.25 -26.15 17.04
N GLY A 46 -6.22 -26.50 17.80
CA GLY A 46 -4.95 -25.75 17.78
C GLY A 46 -4.31 -25.62 16.39
N ARG A 47 -4.52 -26.60 15.48
CA ARG A 47 -4.08 -26.48 14.08
C ARG A 47 -4.88 -25.44 13.29
N GLN A 48 -6.18 -25.30 13.56
CA GLN A 48 -7.02 -24.28 12.92
C GLN A 48 -6.66 -22.88 13.41
N GLU A 49 -6.40 -22.71 14.72
CA GLU A 49 -5.91 -21.44 15.26
C GLU A 49 -4.57 -21.04 14.67
N GLN A 50 -3.61 -21.96 14.60
CA GLN A 50 -2.32 -21.67 13.98
C GLN A 50 -2.47 -21.25 12.51
N ALA A 51 -3.31 -21.95 11.74
CA ALA A 51 -3.56 -21.60 10.35
C ALA A 51 -4.23 -20.22 10.21
N ARG A 52 -5.10 -19.84 11.16
CA ARG A 52 -5.69 -18.49 11.23
C ARG A 52 -4.63 -17.43 11.51
N ASP A 53 -3.79 -17.64 12.51
CA ASP A 53 -2.71 -16.71 12.86
C ASP A 53 -1.75 -16.50 11.68
N GLU A 54 -1.36 -17.58 11.00
CA GLU A 54 -0.52 -17.52 9.80
C GLU A 54 -1.20 -16.79 8.64
N HIS A 55 -2.50 -16.95 8.47
CA HIS A 55 -3.26 -16.25 7.43
C HIS A 55 -3.36 -14.75 7.73
N GLN A 56 -3.77 -14.37 8.95
CA GLN A 56 -3.84 -12.96 9.34
C GLN A 56 -2.46 -12.29 9.25
N GLU A 57 -1.39 -13.00 9.60
CA GLU A 57 -0.03 -12.48 9.50
C GLU A 57 0.36 -12.21 8.04
N LYS A 58 -0.05 -13.07 7.09
CA LYS A 58 0.14 -12.81 5.66
C LYS A 58 -0.61 -11.55 5.21
N LEU A 59 -1.86 -11.37 5.66
CA LEU A 59 -2.66 -10.19 5.33
C LEU A 59 -2.04 -8.90 5.90
N ARG A 60 -1.59 -8.92 7.16
CA ARG A 60 -0.87 -7.80 7.78
C ARG A 60 0.41 -7.44 7.02
N ARG A 61 1.18 -8.44 6.58
CA ARG A 61 2.37 -8.20 5.75
C ARG A 61 2.04 -7.61 4.40
N ALA A 62 0.94 -8.04 3.76
CA ALA A 62 0.50 -7.48 2.49
C ALA A 62 0.13 -6.00 2.63
N VAL A 63 -0.63 -5.64 3.67
CA VAL A 63 -0.93 -4.24 4.01
C VAL A 63 0.36 -3.44 4.18
N HIS A 64 1.28 -3.95 5.01
CA HIS A 64 2.54 -3.26 5.28
C HIS A 64 3.38 -3.04 4.01
N GLN A 65 3.43 -4.01 3.10
CA GLN A 65 4.11 -3.86 1.82
C GLN A 65 3.47 -2.77 0.95
N CYS A 66 2.14 -2.70 0.90
CA CYS A 66 1.44 -1.64 0.19
C CYS A 66 1.70 -0.26 0.81
N GLU A 67 1.72 -0.15 2.14
CA GLU A 67 2.08 1.09 2.84
C GLU A 67 3.50 1.56 2.48
N GLN A 68 4.47 0.63 2.44
CA GLN A 68 5.83 0.92 2.02
C GLN A 68 5.88 1.45 0.58
N LYS A 69 5.17 0.80 -0.36
CA LYS A 69 5.09 1.28 -1.76
C LYS A 69 4.53 2.70 -1.85
N VAL A 70 3.43 2.99 -1.15
CA VAL A 70 2.81 4.32 -1.10
C VAL A 70 3.80 5.35 -0.53
N SER A 71 4.45 5.03 0.58
CA SER A 71 5.42 5.90 1.24
C SER A 71 6.62 6.21 0.34
N SER A 72 7.22 5.18 -0.27
CA SER A 72 8.33 5.34 -1.22
C SER A 72 7.92 6.20 -2.42
N GLN A 73 6.72 5.97 -2.97
CA GLN A 73 6.24 6.74 -4.12
C GLN A 73 5.97 8.21 -3.78
N LYS A 74 5.45 8.51 -2.59
CA LYS A 74 5.33 9.89 -2.09
C LYS A 74 6.70 10.57 -1.99
N GLY A 75 7.73 9.84 -1.57
CA GLY A 75 9.12 10.33 -1.58
C GLY A 75 9.64 10.66 -2.98
N VAL A 76 9.33 9.83 -3.98
CA VAL A 76 9.67 10.10 -5.39
C VAL A 76 8.99 11.38 -5.89
N ILE A 77 7.69 11.53 -5.62
CA ILE A 77 6.91 12.71 -6.00
C ILE A 77 7.51 13.98 -5.38
N ALA A 78 7.75 13.97 -4.07
CA ALA A 78 8.34 15.13 -3.37
C ALA A 78 9.70 15.52 -3.95
N ASN A 79 10.52 14.54 -4.35
CA ASN A 79 11.80 14.81 -5.00
C ASN A 79 11.63 15.45 -6.40
N LEU A 80 10.70 14.94 -7.21
CA LEU A 80 10.39 15.51 -8.53
C LEU A 80 9.83 16.94 -8.41
N GLU A 81 8.97 17.21 -7.44
CA GLU A 81 8.45 18.55 -7.14
C GLU A 81 9.57 19.52 -6.76
N GLN A 82 10.52 19.09 -5.93
CA GLN A 82 11.70 19.89 -5.58
C GLN A 82 12.58 20.21 -6.80
N GLN A 83 12.83 19.22 -7.67
CA GLN A 83 13.59 19.43 -8.90
C GLN A 83 12.88 20.40 -9.86
N LEU A 84 11.56 20.27 -10.00
CA LEU A 84 10.76 21.16 -10.84
C LEU A 84 10.75 22.59 -10.31
N ALA A 85 10.63 22.76 -8.99
CA ALA A 85 10.70 24.06 -8.33
C ALA A 85 12.06 24.75 -8.53
N ALA A 86 13.15 24.00 -8.55
CA ALA A 86 14.51 24.52 -8.76
C ALA A 86 14.79 24.99 -10.20
N LEU A 87 13.92 24.65 -11.16
CA LEU A 87 14.03 25.09 -12.57
C LEU A 87 13.18 26.32 -12.90
N ASN A 88 12.34 26.78 -11.98
CA ASN A 88 11.57 28.02 -12.11
C ASN A 88 12.32 29.17 -11.46
#